data_AF-A0A095XR92-F1
#
_entry.id   AF-A0A095XR92-F1
#
_cell.length_a   1.000
_cell.length_b   1.000
_cell.length_c   1.000
_cell.angle_alpha   90.00
_cell.angle_beta   90.00
_cell.angle_gamma   90.00
#
_symmetry.space_group_name_H-M   'P 1'
#
loop_
_entity.id
_entity.type
_entity.pdbx_description
1 polymer ?
#
loop_
_entity_poly.entity_id
_entity_poly.type
_entity_poly.pdbx_seq_one_letter_code
_entity_poly.pdbx_strand_id
1 'polypeptide(L)'
;MSISGLVILIILSLLVVLFVIGKDGRGVNNYIVRNTAAVYSLILSLLAIIKSNQGMVQGFYMGLLSFILSLLVLTVYKKKYDICRILLVISIVLATIATYFSYIN
;
A
#
# COMPACT_ATOMS: atom_id res chain seq x y z
N MET A 1 -13.03 5.28 -12.43
CA MET A 1 -11.91 6.22 -12.13
C MET A 1 -11.56 6.94 -13.41
N SER A 2 -11.22 8.24 -13.40
CA SER A 2 -10.72 8.88 -14.62
C SER A 2 -9.40 8.25 -15.07
N ILE A 3 -9.13 8.25 -16.37
CA ILE A 3 -7.87 7.73 -16.95
C ILE A 3 -6.66 8.43 -16.32
N SER A 4 -6.74 9.75 -16.14
CA SER A 4 -5.70 10.55 -15.47
C SER A 4 -5.47 10.11 -14.02
N GLY A 5 -6.53 9.85 -13.27
CA GLY A 5 -6.43 9.36 -11.90
C GLY A 5 -5.76 7.99 -11.82
N LEU A 6 -6.10 7.08 -12.74
CA LEU A 6 -5.50 5.76 -12.81
C LEU A 6 -4.00 5.81 -13.11
N VAL A 7 -3.59 6.67 -14.06
CA VAL A 7 -2.18 6.88 -14.40
C VAL A 7 -1.41 7.42 -13.18
N ILE A 8 -1.97 8.40 -12.48
CA ILE A 8 -1.36 8.98 -11.27
C ILE A 8 -1.20 7.91 -10.18
N LEU A 9 -2.23 7.09 -9.95
CA LEU A 9 -2.20 6.00 -8.98
C LEU A 9 -1.09 4.98 -9.29
N ILE A 10 -0.96 4.57 -10.54
CA ILE A 10 0.07 3.61 -10.97
C ILE A 10 1.48 4.21 -10.78
N ILE A 11 1.70 5.45 -11.20
CA ILE A 11 3.00 6.12 -11.08
C ILE A 11 3.40 6.26 -9.60
N LEU A 12 2.48 6.72 -8.74
CA LEU A 12 2.73 6.86 -7.30
C LEU A 12 3.05 5.52 -6.64
N SER A 13 2.25 4.48 -6.93
CA SER A 13 2.48 3.15 -6.35
C SER A 13 3.81 2.54 -6.81
N LEU A 14 4.18 2.69 -8.08
CA LEU A 14 5.48 2.24 -8.60
C LEU A 14 6.65 2.98 -7.95
N LEU A 15 6.53 4.30 -7.81
CA LEU A 15 7.54 5.14 -7.19
C LEU A 15 7.78 4.72 -5.73
N VAL A 16 6.71 4.46 -4.97
CA VAL A 16 6.82 3.98 -3.58
C VAL A 16 7.50 2.60 -3.52
N VAL A 17 7.14 1.67 -4.42
CA VAL A 17 7.77 0.34 -4.49
C VAL A 17 9.27 0.45 -4.81
N LEU A 18 9.66 1.30 -5.75
CA LEU A 18 11.06 1.53 -6.10
C LEU A 18 11.88 2.04 -4.89
N PHE A 19 11.32 2.99 -4.13
CA PHE A 19 11.97 3.49 -2.91
C PHE A 19 12.12 2.41 -1.82
N VAL A 20 11.19 1.46 -1.75
CA VAL A 20 11.24 0.36 -0.78
C VAL A 20 12.24 -0.73 -1.19
N ILE A 21 12.36 -1.01 -2.49
CA ILE A 21 13.29 -2.03 -3.02
C ILE A 21 14.73 -1.51 -3.03
N GLY A 22 14.96 -0.25 -3.42
CA GLY A 22 16.28 0.34 -3.59
C GLY A 22 17.04 0.67 -2.29
N LYS A 23 16.52 0.27 -1.12
CA LYS A 23 17.17 0.51 0.17
C LYS A 23 17.55 -0.80 0.86
N ASP A 24 18.84 -1.00 1.06
CA ASP A 24 19.37 -2.08 1.89
C ASP A 24 19.11 -1.76 3.36
N GLY A 25 18.47 -2.67 4.10
CA GLY A 25 17.80 -2.43 5.39
C GLY A 25 18.63 -1.94 6.59
N ARG A 26 19.74 -1.23 6.41
CA ARG A 26 20.56 -0.65 7.49
C ARG A 26 20.50 0.88 7.45
N GLY A 27 20.08 1.49 8.56
CA GLY A 27 20.13 2.96 8.75
C GLY A 27 18.78 3.63 8.99
N VAL A 28 18.82 4.75 9.70
CA VAL A 28 17.64 5.56 10.10
C VAL A 28 16.83 6.02 8.89
N ASN A 29 17.50 6.42 7.80
CA ASN A 29 16.82 6.84 6.56
C ASN A 29 15.98 5.72 5.93
N ASN A 30 16.42 4.47 6.03
CA ASN A 30 15.71 3.34 5.42
C ASN A 30 14.52 2.92 6.28
N TYR A 31 14.64 3.10 7.61
CA TYR A 31 13.51 3.00 8.52
C TYR A 31 12.43 4.06 8.22
N ILE A 32 12.82 5.32 7.99
CA ILE A 32 11.88 6.41 7.66
C ILE A 32 11.15 6.11 6.35
N VAL A 33 11.87 5.78 5.27
CA VAL A 33 11.26 5.46 3.96
C VAL A 33 10.23 4.34 4.07
N ARG A 34 10.56 3.26 4.79
CA ARG A 34 9.65 2.13 4.99
C ARG A 34 8.41 2.54 5.80
N ASN A 35 8.59 3.33 6.85
CA ASN A 35 7.49 3.79 7.68
C ASN A 35 6.54 4.68 6.86
N THR A 36 7.09 5.60 6.06
CA THR A 36 6.33 6.43 5.14
C THR A 36 5.58 5.60 4.10
N ALA A 37 6.23 4.59 3.51
CA ALA A 37 5.58 3.71 2.55
C ALA A 37 4.48 2.84 3.18
N ALA A 38 4.64 2.42 4.44
CA ALA A 38 3.62 1.68 5.17
C ALA A 38 2.40 2.56 5.48
N VAL A 39 2.65 3.81 5.88
CA VAL A 39 1.60 4.80 6.11
C VAL A 39 0.88 5.14 4.80
N TYR A 40 1.61 5.28 3.68
CA TYR A 40 1.00 5.45 2.36
C TYR A 40 0.06 4.29 2.03
N SER A 41 0.51 3.06 2.22
CA SER A 41 -0.31 1.85 2.01
C SER A 41 -1.54 1.81 2.93
N LEU A 42 -1.42 2.25 4.19
CA LEU A 42 -2.55 2.38 5.11
C LEU A 42 -3.58 3.40 4.62
N ILE A 43 -3.13 4.59 4.19
CA ILE A 43 -4.03 5.63 3.70
C ILE A 43 -4.75 5.16 2.44
N LEU A 44 -4.01 4.52 1.52
CA LEU A 44 -4.56 4.04 0.25
C LEU A 44 -5.58 2.92 0.46
N SER A 45 -5.28 1.98 1.35
CA SER A 45 -6.21 0.90 1.73
C SER A 45 -7.45 1.44 2.47
N LEU A 46 -7.29 2.41 3.38
CA LEU A 46 -8.42 3.06 4.04
C LEU A 46 -9.33 3.79 3.03
N LEU A 47 -8.73 4.50 2.07
CA LEU A 47 -9.47 5.15 0.99
C LEU A 47 -10.23 4.13 0.14
N ALA A 48 -9.61 2.98 -0.16
CA ALA A 48 -10.26 1.89 -0.87
C ALA A 48 -11.47 1.36 -0.10
N ILE A 49 -11.33 1.10 1.21
CA ILE A 49 -12.40 0.62 2.09
C ILE A 49 -13.58 1.60 2.13
N ILE A 50 -13.29 2.88 2.43
CA ILE A 50 -14.32 3.93 2.56
C ILE A 50 -15.12 4.06 1.27
N LYS A 51 -14.43 4.09 0.11
CA LYS A 51 -15.10 4.28 -1.17
C LYS A 51 -15.76 3.01 -1.70
N SER A 52 -15.21 1.83 -1.38
CA SER A 52 -15.80 0.56 -1.77
C SER A 52 -17.16 0.30 -1.13
N ASN A 53 -17.52 1.02 -0.05
CA ASN A 53 -18.87 1.00 0.50
C ASN A 53 -19.93 1.52 -0.51
N GLN A 54 -19.49 2.15 -1.60
CA GLN A 54 -20.32 2.61 -2.72
C GLN A 54 -20.02 1.85 -4.03
N GLY A 55 -19.27 0.74 -4.01
CA GLY A 55 -18.77 0.05 -5.21
C GLY A 55 -18.68 -1.48 -5.07
N MET A 56 -17.80 -2.11 -5.85
CA MET A 56 -17.63 -3.58 -5.87
C MET A 56 -17.05 -4.13 -4.56
N VAL A 57 -17.72 -5.13 -3.97
CA VAL A 57 -17.35 -5.81 -2.72
C VAL A 57 -15.91 -6.35 -2.72
N GLN A 58 -15.36 -6.70 -3.89
CA GLN A 58 -13.98 -7.16 -4.03
C GLN A 58 -12.94 -6.09 -3.61
N GLY A 59 -13.21 -4.81 -3.88
CA GLY A 59 -12.34 -3.71 -3.47
C GLY A 59 -12.27 -3.56 -1.95
N PHE A 60 -13.38 -3.83 -1.25
CA PHE A 60 -13.46 -3.79 0.20
C PHE A 60 -12.57 -4.86 0.84
N TYR A 61 -12.70 -6.13 0.43
CA TYR A 61 -11.90 -7.21 1.00
C TYR A 61 -10.40 -7.08 0.72
N MET A 62 -10.03 -6.67 -0.50
CA MET A 62 -8.64 -6.42 -0.85
C MET A 62 -8.07 -5.23 -0.08
N GLY A 63 -8.87 -4.17 0.12
CA GLY A 63 -8.51 -3.02 0.94
C GLY A 63 -8.28 -3.40 2.39
N LEU A 64 -9.18 -4.20 2.98
CA LEU A 64 -9.07 -4.66 4.36
C LEU A 64 -7.83 -5.53 4.58
N LEU A 65 -7.54 -6.44 3.65
CA LEU A 65 -6.34 -7.28 3.68
C LEU A 65 -5.06 -6.44 3.63
N SER A 66 -5.00 -5.45 2.73
CA SER A 66 -3.86 -4.53 2.63
C SER A 66 -3.70 -3.65 3.88
N PHE A 67 -4.82 -3.22 4.47
CA PHE A 67 -4.79 -2.44 5.70
C PHE A 67 -4.15 -3.22 6.86
N ILE A 68 -4.56 -4.48 7.03
CA ILE A 68 -4.00 -5.40 8.03
C ILE A 68 -2.50 -5.62 7.76
N LEU A 69 -2.11 -5.94 6.52
CA LEU A 69 -0.71 -6.13 6.13
C LEU A 69 0.16 -4.91 6.46
N SER A 70 -0.33 -3.70 6.14
CA SER A 70 0.38 -2.46 6.43
C SER A 70 0.55 -2.23 7.94
N LEU A 71 -0.48 -2.52 8.74
CA LEU A 71 -0.41 -2.47 10.20
C LEU A 71 0.60 -3.46 10.78
N LEU A 72 0.63 -4.70 10.28
CA LEU A 72 1.60 -5.71 10.71
C LEU A 72 3.04 -5.28 10.39
N VAL A 73 3.27 -4.64 9.25
CA VAL A 73 4.59 -4.12 8.87
C VAL A 73 5.03 -2.98 9.82
N LEU A 74 4.11 -2.10 10.20
CA LEU A 74 4.36 -0.98 11.13
C LEU A 74 4.65 -1.44 12.56
N THR A 75 3.93 -2.45 13.04
CA THR A 75 3.91 -2.84 14.46
C THR A 75 4.77 -4.07 14.76
N VAL A 76 4.59 -5.17 14.01
CA VAL A 76 5.16 -6.49 14.32
C VAL A 76 6.51 -6.71 13.65
N TYR A 77 6.61 -6.44 12.34
CA TYR A 77 7.78 -6.83 11.55
C TYR A 77 8.90 -5.80 11.52
N LYS A 78 8.80 -4.74 12.31
CA LYS A 78 9.70 -3.58 12.36
C LYS A 78 11.20 -3.89 12.37
N LYS A 79 11.60 -5.03 12.97
CA LYS A 79 13.00 -5.47 13.09
C LYS A 79 13.45 -6.49 12.02
N LYS A 80 12.52 -7.08 11.26
CA LYS A 80 12.81 -8.09 10.22
C LYS A 80 12.71 -7.45 8.84
N TYR A 81 13.83 -6.94 8.34
CA TYR A 81 13.88 -6.10 7.13
C TYR A 81 13.35 -6.80 5.87
N ASP A 82 13.80 -8.02 5.58
CA ASP A 82 13.42 -8.72 4.34
C ASP A 82 11.92 -9.04 4.30
N ILE A 83 11.38 -9.53 5.42
CA ILE A 83 9.96 -9.87 5.55
C ILE A 83 9.11 -8.60 5.47
N CYS A 84 9.51 -7.52 6.15
CA CYS A 84 8.85 -6.22 6.04
C CYS A 84 8.76 -5.75 4.59
N ARG A 85 9.87 -5.83 3.85
CA ARG A 85 9.95 -5.35 2.47
C ARG A 85 8.96 -6.08 1.58
N ILE A 86 8.94 -7.41 1.66
CA ILE A 86 8.04 -8.26 0.87
C ILE A 86 6.58 -7.98 1.22
N LEU A 87 6.23 -7.99 2.50
CA LEU A 87 4.86 -7.73 2.96
C LEU A 87 4.37 -6.35 2.54
N LEU A 88 5.24 -5.34 2.59
CA LEU A 88 4.89 -3.97 2.23
C LEU A 88 4.65 -3.81 0.73
N VAL A 89 5.48 -4.45 -0.11
CA VAL A 89 5.25 -4.47 -1.57
C VAL A 89 3.92 -5.16 -1.89
N ILE A 90 3.64 -6.32 -1.29
CA ILE A 90 2.36 -7.02 -1.47
C ILE A 90 1.20 -6.12 -1.03
N SER A 91 1.35 -5.44 0.10
CA SER A 91 0.33 -4.52 0.62
C SER A 91 0.05 -3.36 -0.35
N ILE A 92 1.08 -2.73 -0.91
CA ILE A 92 0.93 -1.62 -1.85
C ILE A 92 0.22 -2.10 -3.13
N VAL A 93 0.60 -3.26 -3.66
CA VAL A 93 -0.05 -3.85 -4.85
C VAL A 93 -1.53 -4.10 -4.57
N LEU A 94 -1.86 -4.76 -3.46
CA LEU A 94 -3.24 -5.03 -3.06
C LEU A 94 -4.04 -3.73 -2.83
N ALA A 95 -3.45 -2.73 -2.17
CA ALA A 95 -4.09 -1.44 -1.96
C ALA A 95 -4.39 -0.75 -3.29
N THR A 96 -3.43 -0.78 -4.23
CA THR A 96 -3.59 -0.15 -5.55
C THR A 96 -4.73 -0.79 -6.33
N ILE A 97 -4.80 -2.12 -6.36
CA ILE A 97 -5.88 -2.86 -7.02
C ILE A 97 -7.22 -2.59 -6.33
N ALA A 98 -7.24 -2.61 -4.99
CA ALA A 98 -8.44 -2.31 -4.20
C ALA A 98 -8.97 -0.89 -4.47
N THR A 99 -8.09 0.11 -4.53
CA THR A 99 -8.45 1.49 -4.87
C THR A 99 -8.92 1.61 -6.31
N TYR A 100 -8.35 0.86 -7.25
CA TYR A 100 -8.87 0.86 -8.61
C TYR A 100 -10.32 0.34 -8.63
N PHE A 101 -10.57 -0.84 -8.05
CA PHE A 101 -11.92 -1.43 -8.01
C PHE A 101 -12.94 -0.57 -7.26
N SER A 102 -12.54 0.11 -6.17
CA SER A 102 -13.46 0.97 -5.43
C SER A 102 -13.88 2.22 -6.20
N TYR A 103 -13.20 2.56 -7.30
CA TYR A 103 -13.52 3.70 -8.16
C TYR A 103 -14.05 3.29 -9.54
N ILE A 104 -14.20 1.99 -9.87
CA ILE A 104 -14.73 1.53 -11.17
C ILE A 104 -16.26 1.61 -11.27
N ASN A 105 -16.95 1.93 -10.18
CA ASN A 105 -18.40 2.17 -10.21
C ASN A 105 -18.79 3.36 -11.09
#